data_AF-A0A9P6LTI5-F1
#
_entry.id   AF-A0A9P6LTI5-F1
#
_cell.length_a   1.000
_cell.length_b   1.000
_cell.length_c   1.000
_cell.angle_alpha   90.00
_cell.angle_beta   90.00
_cell.angle_gamma   90.00
#
_symmetry.space_group_name_H-M   'P 1'
#
loop_
_entity.id
_entity.type
_entity.pdbx_description
1 polymer ?
#
loop_
_entity_poly.entity_id
_entity_poly.type
_entity_poly.pdbx_seq_one_letter_code
_entity_poly.pdbx_strand_id
1 'polypeptide(L)' 'MDAKTLEVVQDLAITDVMEIDFSPKGTFLSTWQRQVKTEDGSHKNMVIYEVKTGESLTSFSQKSQNN' A
#
# COMPACT_ATOMS: atom_id res chain seq x y z
N MET A 1 5.67 -0.23 -12.11
CA MET A 1 6.11 0.13 -13.47
C MET A 1 7.45 -0.53 -13.69
N ASP A 2 7.60 -1.33 -14.74
CA ASP A 2 8.94 -1.80 -15.12
C ASP A 2 9.75 -0.59 -15.61
N ALA A 3 10.89 -0.30 -14.98
CA ALA A 3 11.68 0.90 -15.28
C ALA A 3 12.29 0.87 -16.69
N LYS A 4 12.19 -0.27 -17.40
CA LYS A 4 12.76 -0.48 -18.71
C LYS A 4 11.72 -0.44 -19.83
N THR A 5 10.47 -0.83 -19.57
CA THR A 5 9.39 -0.87 -20.57
C THR A 5 8.18 0.01 -20.25
N LEU A 6 8.11 0.63 -19.07
CA LEU A 6 6.94 1.38 -18.58
C LEU A 6 5.65 0.55 -18.53
N GLU A 7 5.75 -0.78 -18.53
CA GLU A 7 4.58 -1.65 -18.49
C GLU A 7 3.93 -1.66 -17.10
N VAL A 8 2.59 -1.68 -17.11
CA VAL A 8 1.79 -1.84 -15.90
C VAL A 8 1.97 -3.27 -15.42
N VAL A 9 2.74 -3.42 -14.34
CA VAL A 9 3.03 -4.72 -13.74
C VAL A 9 1.79 -5.28 -13.04
N GLN A 10 1.05 -4.41 -12.35
CA GLN A 10 -0.19 -4.78 -11.68
C GLN A 10 -1.11 -3.57 -11.47
N ASP A 11 -2.41 -3.81 -11.61
CA ASP A 11 -3.47 -2.87 -11.23
C ASP A 11 -3.87 -3.11 -9.76
N LEU A 12 -3.93 -2.04 -8.98
CA LEU A 12 -4.40 -2.07 -7.61
C LEU A 12 -5.47 -0.99 -7.47
N ALA A 13 -6.72 -1.42 -7.34
CA ALA A 13 -7.88 -0.53 -7.18
C ALA A 13 -7.96 0.06 -5.76
N ILE A 14 -6.90 0.75 -5.33
CA ILE A 14 -6.79 1.37 -4.02
C ILE A 14 -7.03 2.87 -4.19
N THR A 15 -7.98 3.40 -3.44
CA THR A 15 -8.34 4.83 -3.49
C THR A 15 -7.75 5.56 -2.29
N ASP A 16 -7.53 6.87 -2.36
CA ASP A 16 -7.05 7.68 -1.22
C ASP A 16 -5.64 7.27 -0.70
N VAL A 17 -4.81 6.67 -1.57
CA VAL A 17 -3.42 6.37 -1.23
C VAL A 17 -2.63 7.68 -1.16
N MET A 18 -2.12 7.97 0.02
CA MET A 18 -1.29 9.16 0.27
C MET A 18 0.18 8.87 0.00
N GLU A 19 0.65 7.69 0.37
CA GLU A 19 2.06 7.33 0.26
C GLU A 19 2.22 5.89 -0.21
N ILE A 20 3.28 5.67 -0.98
CA ILE A 20 3.61 4.38 -1.58
C ILE A 20 5.10 4.15 -1.37
N ASP A 21 5.43 3.05 -0.70
CA ASP A 21 6.81 2.65 -0.45
C ASP A 21 7.06 1.24 -1.01
N PHE A 22 8.15 1.10 -1.75
CA PHE A 22 8.55 -0.18 -2.29
C PHE A 22 9.62 -0.79 -1.38
N SER A 23 9.44 -2.08 -1.08
CA SER A 23 10.51 -2.84 -0.42
C SER A 23 11.83 -2.72 -1.21
N PRO A 24 13.01 -2.73 -0.56
CA PRO A 24 14.31 -2.58 -1.24
C PRO A 24 14.57 -3.62 -2.33
N LYS A 25 13.89 -4.78 -2.25
CA LYS A 25 13.93 -5.87 -3.22
C LYS A 25 12.86 -5.78 -4.31
N GLY A 26 11.99 -4.77 -4.27
CA GLY A 26 10.87 -4.56 -5.21
C GLY A 26 9.83 -5.68 -5.20
N THR A 27 9.76 -6.48 -4.14
CA THR A 27 8.87 -7.65 -4.06
C THR A 27 7.51 -7.29 -3.44
N PHE A 28 7.52 -6.35 -2.50
CA PHE A 28 6.34 -5.86 -1.79
C PHE A 28 6.16 -4.37 -2.02
N LEU A 29 4.90 -3.97 -2.01
CA LEU A 29 4.43 -2.61 -2.10
C LEU A 29 3.64 -2.27 -0.85
N SER A 30 4.10 -1.27 -0.11
CA SER A 30 3.39 -0.75 1.06
C SER A 30 2.64 0.50 0.62
N THR A 31 1.33 0.54 0.81
CA THR A 31 0.53 1.75 0.59
C THR A 31 0.02 2.26 1.92
N TRP A 32 0.11 3.57 2.11
CA TRP A 32 -0.40 4.25 3.27
C TRP A 32 -1.48 5.26 2.87
N GLN A 33 -2.56 5.27 3.62
CA GLN A 33 -3.72 6.12 3.43
C GLN A 33 -3.91 6.98 4.68
N ARG A 34 -4.66 8.07 4.54
CA ARG A 34 -4.96 8.89 5.70
C ARG A 34 -5.79 8.09 6.70
N GLN A 35 -5.42 8.15 7.98
CA GLN A 35 -6.32 7.63 9.01
C GLN A 35 -7.63 8.42 8.96
N VAL A 36 -8.75 7.74 8.73
CA VAL A 36 -10.08 8.29 8.93
C VAL A 36 -10.67 7.65 10.18
N LYS A 37 -11.43 8.44 10.94
CA LYS A 37 -12.20 7.91 12.07
C LYS A 37 -13.36 7.10 11.48
N THR A 38 -13.18 5.80 11.30
CA THR A 38 -14.28 4.88 11.06
C THR A 38 -15.01 4.56 12.36
N GLU A 39 -16.31 4.30 12.28
CA GLU A 39 -17.17 3.95 13.43
C GLU A 39 -16.63 2.75 14.24
N ASP A 40 -15.89 1.84 13.60
CA ASP A 40 -15.31 0.65 14.21
C ASP A 40 -13.97 0.92 14.95
N GLY A 41 -13.43 2.14 14.87
CA GLY A 41 -12.20 2.55 15.57
C GLY A 41 -10.89 1.92 15.05
N SER A 42 -10.97 0.95 14.14
CA SER A 42 -9.81 0.27 13.54
C SER A 42 -9.77 0.48 12.02
N HIS A 43 -9.34 1.67 11.60
CA HIS A 43 -9.06 1.94 10.18
C HIS A 43 -7.69 1.38 9.80
N LYS A 44 -7.68 0.33 8.98
CA LYS A 44 -6.46 -0.26 8.44
C LYS A 44 -5.95 0.55 7.26
N ASN A 45 -5.33 1.67 7.57
CA ASN A 45 -4.88 2.63 6.59
C ASN A 45 -3.53 2.30 5.94
N MET A 46 -2.81 1.29 6.43
CA MET A 46 -1.58 0.80 5.80
C MET A 46 -1.81 -0.62 5.31
N VAL A 47 -1.53 -0.87 4.03
CA VAL A 47 -1.71 -2.20 3.44
C VAL A 47 -0.45 -2.57 2.66
N ILE A 48 0.01 -3.81 2.83
CA ILE A 48 1.15 -4.36 2.10
C ILE A 48 0.62 -5.33 1.05
N TYR A 49 1.00 -5.08 -0.19
CA TYR A 49 0.67 -5.88 -1.36
C TYR A 49 1.91 -6.57 -1.90
N GLU A 50 1.72 -7.76 -2.46
CA GLU A 50 2.76 -8.41 -3.24
C GLU A 50 2.73 -7.88 -4.68
N VAL A 51 3.86 -7.40 -5.20
CA VAL A 51 3.92 -6.76 -6.54
C VAL A 51 3.68 -7.76 -7.67
N LYS A 52 4.04 -9.04 -7.47
CA LYS A 52 3.90 -10.09 -8.49
C LYS A 52 2.46 -10.53 -8.69
N THR A 53 1.71 -10.67 -7.61
CA THR A 53 0.34 -11.23 -7.61
C THR A 53 -0.72 -10.15 -7.43
N GLY A 54 -0.36 -8.98 -6.90
CA GLY A 54 -1.31 -7.91 -6.55
C GLY A 54 -2.12 -8.22 -5.29
N GLU A 55 -1.80 -9.28 -4.57
CA GLU A 55 -2.57 -9.69 -3.40
C GLU A 55 -2.19 -8.86 -2.17
N SER A 56 -3.19 -8.45 -1.40
CA SER A 56 -3.00 -7.80 -0.10
C SER A 56 -2.56 -8.85 0.93
N LEU A 57 -1.27 -8.85 1.28
CA LEU A 57 -0.69 -9.78 2.24
C LEU A 57 -1.13 -9.46 3.67
N THR A 58 -1.11 -8.18 4.03
CA THR A 58 -1.41 -7.74 5.39
C THR A 58 -1.83 -6.28 5.43
N SER A 59 -2.56 -5.92 6.48
CA SER A 59 -3.11 -4.59 6.67
C SER A 59 -2.99 -4.17 8.14
N PHE A 60 -2.48 -2.95 8.35
CA PHE A 60 -2.17 -2.38 9.65
C PHE A 60 -2.89 -1.04 9.82
N SER A 61 -3.20 -0.72 11.07
CA SER A 61 -3.74 0.58 11.47
C SER A 61 -2.61 1.43 12.04
N GLN A 62 -2.12 2.40 11.28
CA GLN A 62 -1.03 3.30 11.66
C GLN A 62 -1.54 4.73 11.84
N LYS A 63 -1.58 5.19 13.09
CA LYS A 63 -2.11 6.53 13.44
C LYS A 63 -1.14 7.67 13.12
N SER A 64 0.16 7.41 13.16
CA SER A 64 1.20 8.40 12.86
C SER A 64 2.38 7.69 12.22
N GLN A 65 2.84 8.21 11.09
CA GLN A 65 4.12 7.83 10.49
C GLN A 65 5.20 8.61 11.25
N ASN A 66 5.66 8.05 12.37
CA ASN A 66 6.73 8.68 13.14
C ASN A 66 8.04 8.47 12.39
N ASN A 67 8.54 9.54 11.77
CA ASN A 67 9.88 9.61 11.18
C ASN A 67 10.93 9.68 12.30
#